data_AF-A0A485AWI9-F1
#
_entry.id   AF-A0A485AWI9-F1
#
_cell.length_a   1.000
_cell.length_b   1.000
_cell.length_c   1.000
_cell.angle_alpha   90.00
_cell.angle_beta   90.00
_cell.angle_gamma   90.00
#
_symmetry.space_group_name_H-M   'P 1'
#
loop_
_entity.id
_entity.type
_entity.pdbx_description
1 polymer ?
#
loop_
_entity_poly.entity_id
_entity_poly.type
_entity_poly.pdbx_seq_one_letter_code
_entity_poly.pdbx_strand_id
1 'polypeptide(L)'
;MAQSLAAHGGSPLAATLVGRRISRIAVHPLRQREGIGQRLVAQAWDSATGCDYLSVSFGYTEELWRFWQRCGFTLVRIGTQREASSGCYAAMALRPLTEAGAALMQREYARLCREWRWLQALDR
;
A
#
# COMPACT_ATOMS: atom_id res chain seq x y z
N MET A 1 -9.96 2.71 -4.17
CA MET A 1 -8.57 2.27 -4.44
C MET A 1 -8.41 1.71 -5.83
N ALA A 2 -9.25 0.76 -6.28
CA ALA A 2 -9.31 0.40 -7.69
C ALA A 2 -9.47 1.64 -8.59
N GLN A 3 -10.32 2.60 -8.23
CA GLN A 3 -10.39 3.91 -8.92
C GLN A 3 -9.15 4.80 -8.76
N SER A 4 -8.40 4.75 -7.65
CA SER A 4 -7.20 5.60 -7.51
C SER A 4 -6.01 5.00 -8.28
N LEU A 5 -5.89 3.67 -8.27
CA LEU A 5 -4.98 2.89 -9.10
C LEU A 5 -5.39 2.98 -10.58
N ALA A 6 -6.67 2.94 -10.94
CA ALA A 6 -7.13 3.04 -12.33
C ALA A 6 -7.07 4.47 -12.87
N ALA A 7 -7.54 5.48 -12.11
CA ALA A 7 -7.61 6.87 -12.55
C ALA A 7 -6.23 7.53 -12.67
N HIS A 8 -5.24 7.08 -11.90
CA HIS A 8 -3.88 7.59 -12.02
C HIS A 8 -2.95 6.60 -12.72
N GLY A 9 -3.15 5.27 -12.60
CA GLY A 9 -2.31 4.16 -13.10
C GLY A 9 -2.20 3.98 -14.62
N GLY A 10 -3.16 4.48 -15.38
CA GLY A 10 -3.28 4.19 -16.82
C GLY A 10 -3.22 2.69 -17.11
N SER A 11 -3.63 1.85 -16.15
CA SER A 11 -3.52 0.39 -16.23
C SER A 11 -4.92 -0.23 -16.28
N PRO A 12 -5.42 -0.60 -17.47
CA PRO A 12 -6.65 -1.38 -17.59
C PRO A 12 -6.62 -2.64 -16.72
N LEU A 13 -5.43 -3.21 -16.47
CA LEU A 13 -5.22 -4.38 -15.62
C LEU A 13 -5.53 -4.12 -14.14
N ALA A 14 -5.28 -2.91 -13.61
CA ALA A 14 -5.61 -2.61 -12.21
C ALA A 14 -7.13 -2.58 -11.96
N ALA A 15 -7.92 -2.35 -13.01
CA ALA A 15 -9.39 -2.35 -12.97
C ALA A 15 -9.98 -3.76 -13.13
N THR A 16 -9.20 -4.74 -13.62
CA THR A 16 -9.65 -6.13 -13.82
C THR A 16 -9.26 -7.07 -12.69
N LEU A 17 -8.25 -6.72 -11.89
CA LEU A 17 -7.76 -7.54 -10.79
C LEU A 17 -8.58 -7.34 -9.50
N VAL A 18 -8.81 -8.44 -8.78
CA VAL A 18 -9.60 -8.47 -7.56
C VAL A 18 -8.70 -8.12 -6.37
N GLY A 19 -8.84 -6.92 -5.82
CA GLY A 19 -8.09 -6.48 -4.64
C GLY A 19 -8.93 -6.55 -3.36
N ARG A 20 -8.33 -6.98 -2.25
CA ARG A 20 -8.90 -6.79 -0.90
C ARG A 20 -8.14 -5.70 -0.17
N ARG A 21 -8.87 -4.77 0.44
CA ARG A 21 -8.28 -3.64 1.18
C ARG A 21 -8.34 -3.85 2.68
N ILE A 22 -7.21 -3.68 3.35
CA ILE A 22 -7.17 -3.47 4.79
C ILE A 22 -7.62 -2.03 5.06
N SER A 23 -8.86 -1.87 5.52
CA SER A 23 -9.44 -0.55 5.79
C SER A 23 -8.98 0.02 7.14
N ARG A 24 -8.77 -0.84 8.14
CA ARG A 24 -8.29 -0.46 9.47
C ARG A 24 -7.64 -1.67 10.14
N ILE A 25 -6.58 -1.42 10.89
CA ILE A 25 -5.99 -2.37 11.84
C ILE A 25 -5.74 -1.63 13.14
N ALA A 26 -6.06 -2.26 14.26
CA ALA A 26 -5.85 -1.69 15.59
C ALA A 26 -5.36 -2.78 16.53
N VAL A 27 -4.34 -2.44 17.31
CA VAL A 27 -3.84 -3.26 18.42
C VAL A 27 -3.89 -2.38 19.65
N HIS A 28 -4.42 -2.92 20.75
CA HIS A 28 -4.49 -2.21 22.03
C HIS A 28 -3.11 -1.62 22.39
N PRO A 29 -3.00 -0.35 22.84
CA PRO A 29 -1.71 0.31 23.04
C PRO A 29 -0.72 -0.48 23.91
N LEU A 30 -1.21 -1.06 25.01
CA LEU A 30 -0.41 -1.87 25.94
C LEU A 30 0.07 -3.22 25.37
N ARG A 31 -0.41 -3.62 24.19
CA ARG A 31 -0.10 -4.90 23.54
C ARG A 31 0.59 -4.72 22.18
N GLN A 32 0.97 -3.49 21.84
CA GLN A 32 1.71 -3.21 20.62
C GLN A 32 3.10 -3.86 20.67
N ARG A 33 3.71 -4.07 19.50
CA ARG A 33 5.05 -4.68 19.36
C ARG A 33 5.18 -6.14 19.81
N GLU A 34 4.09 -6.80 20.24
CA GLU A 34 4.02 -8.25 20.52
C GLU A 34 3.70 -9.11 19.26
N GLY A 35 3.84 -8.54 18.06
CA GLY A 35 3.52 -9.22 16.80
C GLY A 35 2.03 -9.42 16.50
N ILE A 36 1.10 -8.97 17.36
CA ILE A 36 -0.35 -9.12 17.15
C ILE A 36 -0.78 -8.54 15.80
N GLY A 37 -0.34 -7.32 15.48
CA GLY A 37 -0.68 -6.68 14.21
C GLY A 37 -0.23 -7.49 12.98
N GLN A 38 0.96 -8.09 13.04
CA GLN A 38 1.46 -8.95 11.95
C GLN A 38 0.62 -10.22 11.82
N ARG A 39 0.22 -10.84 12.94
CA ARG A 39 -0.67 -12.01 12.92
C ARG A 39 -2.04 -11.68 12.33
N LEU A 40 -2.61 -10.53 12.65
CA LEU A 40 -3.87 -10.07 12.04
C LEU A 40 -3.73 -9.90 10.52
N VAL A 41 -2.61 -9.34 10.05
CA VAL A 41 -2.34 -9.20 8.61
C VAL A 41 -2.10 -10.55 7.94
N ALA A 42 -1.44 -11.50 8.62
CA ALA A 42 -1.30 -12.87 8.13
C ALA A 42 -2.65 -13.57 7.98
N GLN A 43 -3.56 -13.44 8.94
CA GLN A 43 -4.92 -13.97 8.82
C GLN A 43 -5.71 -13.31 7.68
N ALA A 44 -5.56 -12.00 7.51
CA ALA A 44 -6.17 -11.28 6.39
C ALA A 44 -5.63 -11.76 5.02
N TRP A 45 -4.36 -12.16 4.98
CA TRP A 45 -3.72 -12.76 3.81
C TRP A 45 -4.26 -14.16 3.53
N ASP A 46 -4.25 -15.04 4.52
CA ASP A 46 -4.69 -16.43 4.37
C ASP A 46 -6.17 -16.51 3.97
N SER A 47 -6.99 -15.54 4.40
CA SER A 47 -8.42 -15.47 4.06
C SER A 47 -8.73 -14.73 2.75
N ALA A 48 -7.73 -14.19 2.04
CA ALA A 48 -7.92 -13.44 0.79
C ALA A 48 -8.01 -14.35 -0.45
N THR A 49 -8.72 -15.48 -0.32
CA THR A 49 -9.01 -16.40 -1.41
C THR A 49 -9.73 -15.68 -2.56
N GLY A 50 -9.28 -15.92 -3.79
CA GLY A 50 -9.85 -15.28 -4.98
C GLY A 50 -9.47 -13.81 -5.17
N CYS A 51 -8.53 -13.28 -4.38
CA CYS A 51 -7.96 -11.94 -4.58
C CYS A 51 -6.57 -12.05 -5.22
N ASP A 52 -6.24 -11.10 -6.08
CA ASP A 52 -4.93 -10.95 -6.70
C ASP A 52 -3.93 -10.23 -5.78
N TYR A 53 -4.41 -9.37 -4.89
CA TYR A 53 -3.56 -8.61 -3.97
C TYR A 53 -4.30 -8.11 -2.73
N LEU A 54 -3.55 -7.90 -1.65
CA LEU A 54 -3.95 -7.03 -0.55
C LEU A 54 -3.46 -5.60 -0.79
N SER A 55 -4.24 -4.63 -0.33
CA SER A 55 -3.89 -3.21 -0.40
C SER A 55 -4.14 -2.48 0.91
N VAL A 56 -3.37 -1.42 1.14
CA VAL A 56 -3.57 -0.49 2.24
C VAL A 56 -3.28 0.94 1.78
N SER A 57 -3.98 1.91 2.37
CA SER A 57 -3.59 3.32 2.36
C SER A 57 -3.54 3.84 3.77
N PHE A 58 -2.54 4.67 4.04
CA PHE A 58 -2.23 5.19 5.35
C PHE A 58 -1.54 6.54 5.22
N GLY A 59 -1.67 7.39 6.23
CA GLY A 59 -0.82 8.58 6.37
C GLY A 59 0.62 8.11 6.58
N TYR A 60 1.53 8.51 5.68
CA TYR A 60 2.90 8.04 5.71
C TYR A 60 3.61 8.53 6.98
N THR A 61 4.04 7.58 7.80
CA THR A 61 5.05 7.75 8.84
C THR A 61 6.06 6.61 8.70
N GLU A 62 7.30 6.85 9.13
CA GLU A 62 8.33 5.82 9.04
C GLU A 62 7.96 4.57 9.87
N GLU A 63 7.36 4.76 11.04
CA GLU A 63 6.91 3.65 11.90
C GLU A 63 5.82 2.79 11.23
N LEU A 64 4.81 3.42 10.64
CA LEU A 64 3.75 2.70 9.92
C LEU A 64 4.29 2.02 8.67
N TRP A 65 5.18 2.68 7.92
CA TRP A 65 5.80 2.05 6.76
C TRP A 65 6.61 0.81 7.15
N ARG A 66 7.46 0.89 8.18
CA ARG A 66 8.22 -0.26 8.70
C ARG A 66 7.28 -1.40 9.13
N PHE A 67 6.11 -1.10 9.70
CA PHE A 67 5.11 -2.11 10.02
C PHE A 67 4.60 -2.83 8.76
N TRP A 68 4.16 -2.09 7.74
CA TRP A 68 3.63 -2.66 6.50
C TRP A 68 4.70 -3.43 5.72
N GLN A 69 5.93 -2.91 5.66
CA GLN A 69 7.07 -3.57 5.03
C GLN A 69 7.36 -4.94 5.68
N ARG A 70 7.37 -5.03 7.02
CA ARG A 70 7.52 -6.31 7.74
C ARG A 70 6.36 -7.28 7.49
N CYS A 71 5.18 -6.77 7.16
CA CYS A 71 4.05 -7.59 6.74
C CYS A 71 4.11 -8.04 5.27
N GLY A 72 5.18 -7.69 4.54
CA GLY A 72 5.41 -8.05 3.14
C GLY A 72 4.86 -7.07 2.11
N PHE A 73 4.38 -5.90 2.52
CA PHE A 73 3.85 -4.91 1.58
C PHE A 73 4.97 -4.12 0.90
N THR A 74 4.76 -3.81 -0.38
CA THR A 74 5.59 -2.92 -1.18
C THR A 74 4.88 -1.59 -1.37
N LEU A 75 5.58 -0.49 -1.11
CA LEU A 75 5.06 0.86 -1.33
C LEU A 75 4.91 1.11 -2.83
N VAL A 76 3.73 1.52 -3.29
CA VAL A 76 3.47 1.71 -4.74
C VAL A 76 3.04 3.13 -5.10
N ARG A 77 2.68 3.95 -4.11
CA ARG A 77 2.35 5.36 -4.31
C ARG A 77 2.60 6.17 -3.05
N ILE A 78 3.05 7.40 -3.23
CA ILE A 78 3.01 8.46 -2.22
C ILE A 78 2.31 9.66 -2.86
N GLY A 79 1.33 10.23 -2.18
CA GLY A 79 0.63 11.44 -2.63
C GLY A 79 1.55 12.65 -2.59
N THR A 80 1.29 13.63 -3.45
CA THR A 80 2.09 14.86 -3.55
C THR A 80 1.60 15.98 -2.64
N GLN A 81 0.38 15.86 -2.12
CA GLN A 81 -0.20 16.81 -1.18
C GLN A 81 -0.26 16.20 0.22
N ARG A 82 0.09 17.00 1.22
CA ARG A 82 -0.12 16.64 2.63
C ARG A 82 -1.61 16.72 2.94
N GLU A 83 -2.14 15.72 3.63
CA GLU A 83 -3.51 15.78 4.11
C GLU A 83 -3.68 16.90 5.15
N ALA A 84 -4.70 17.74 4.97
CA ALA A 84 -4.93 18.93 5.78
C ALA A 84 -5.13 18.65 7.28
N SER A 85 -5.52 17.43 7.65
CA SER A 85 -5.79 17.02 9.04
C SER A 85 -4.59 16.36 9.74
N SER A 86 -3.63 15.82 9.00
CA SER A 86 -2.52 15.01 9.56
C SER A 86 -1.13 15.53 9.21
N GLY A 87 -1.01 16.41 8.22
CA GLY A 87 0.29 16.86 7.68
C GLY A 87 1.10 15.76 7.00
N CYS A 88 0.57 14.53 6.92
CA CYS A 88 1.25 13.39 6.33
C CYS A 88 0.87 13.24 4.85
N TYR A 89 1.79 12.70 4.04
CA TYR A 89 1.48 12.30 2.67
C TYR A 89 0.68 10.99 2.69
N ALA A 90 -0.38 10.90 1.89
CA ALA A 90 -1.10 9.65 1.73
C ALA A 90 -0.20 8.62 1.00
N ALA A 91 0.06 7.47 1.61
CA ALA A 91 0.83 6.38 1.02
C ALA A 91 -0.07 5.20 0.69
N MET A 92 0.25 4.48 -0.39
CA MET A 92 -0.40 3.22 -0.74
C MET A 92 0.62 2.11 -0.90
N ALA A 93 0.30 0.93 -0.38
CA ALA A 93 1.15 -0.24 -0.50
C ALA A 93 0.33 -1.49 -0.87
N LEU A 94 0.97 -2.43 -1.59
CA LEU A 94 0.37 -3.67 -2.07
C LEU A 94 1.17 -4.89 -1.58
N ARG A 95 0.47 -6.00 -1.38
CA ARG A 95 1.08 -7.33 -1.19
C ARG A 95 0.40 -8.31 -2.16
N PRO A 96 1.14 -8.94 -3.10
CA PRO A 96 0.54 -9.69 -4.21
C PRO A 96 0.28 -11.16 -3.87
N LEU A 97 -0.95 -11.64 -4.08
CA LEU A 97 -1.32 -13.06 -3.88
C LEU A 97 -1.17 -13.91 -5.14
N THR A 98 -1.25 -13.29 -6.32
CA THR A 98 -1.14 -13.95 -7.62
C THR A 98 -0.01 -13.34 -8.45
N GLU A 99 0.40 -14.01 -9.52
CA GLU A 99 1.36 -13.46 -10.49
C GLU A 99 0.86 -12.16 -11.11
N ALA A 100 -0.43 -12.07 -11.42
CA ALA A 100 -1.03 -10.85 -11.95
C ALA A 100 -0.98 -9.70 -10.92
N GLY A 101 -1.25 -10.00 -9.64
CA GLY A 101 -1.04 -9.04 -8.54
C GLY A 101 0.41 -8.62 -8.39
N ALA A 102 1.37 -9.54 -8.58
CA ALA A 102 2.79 -9.24 -8.51
C ALA A 102 3.24 -8.33 -9.66
N ALA A 103 2.77 -8.60 -10.88
CA ALA A 103 3.01 -7.76 -12.05
C ALA A 103 2.45 -6.33 -11.84
N LEU A 104 1.23 -6.21 -11.28
CA LEU A 104 0.67 -4.91 -10.90
C LEU A 104 1.56 -4.20 -9.87
N MET A 105 1.93 -4.88 -8.79
CA MET A 105 2.79 -4.32 -7.74
C MET A 105 4.12 -3.80 -8.31
N GLN A 106 4.80 -4.60 -9.14
CA GLN A 106 6.07 -4.23 -9.76
C GLN A 106 5.93 -3.02 -10.69
N ARG A 107 4.87 -2.99 -11.51
CA ARG A 107 4.59 -1.87 -12.42
C ARG A 107 4.39 -0.56 -11.66
N GLU A 108 3.57 -0.57 -10.61
CA GLU A 108 3.28 0.62 -9.82
C GLU A 108 4.50 1.04 -8.97
N TYR A 109 5.26 0.09 -8.42
CA TYR A 109 6.53 0.39 -7.75
C TYR A 109 7.54 1.05 -8.69
N ALA A 110 7.73 0.52 -9.90
CA ALA A 110 8.61 1.09 -10.90
C ALA A 110 8.17 2.51 -11.29
N ARG A 111 6.86 2.76 -11.33
CA ARG A 111 6.32 4.09 -11.58
C ARG A 111 6.60 5.06 -10.44
N LEU A 112 6.36 4.66 -9.18
CA LEU A 112 6.71 5.46 -8.01
C LEU A 112 8.19 5.87 -8.06
N CYS A 113 9.09 4.93 -8.38
CA CYS A 113 10.52 5.22 -8.50
C CYS A 113 10.82 6.26 -9.59
N ARG A 114 10.07 6.28 -10.70
CA ARG A 114 10.21 7.30 -11.74
C ARG A 114 9.69 8.66 -11.27
N GLU A 115 8.49 8.70 -10.70
CA GLU A 115 7.88 9.95 -10.22
C GLU A 115 8.67 10.59 -9.08
N TRP A 116 9.22 9.77 -8.17
CA TRP A 116 10.03 10.24 -7.06
C TRP A 116 11.30 10.96 -7.52
N ARG A 117 11.95 10.47 -8.58
CA ARG A 117 13.12 11.14 -9.19
C ARG A 117 12.77 12.55 -9.70
N TRP A 118 11.58 12.73 -10.25
CA TRP A 118 11.12 14.03 -10.73
C TRP A 118 10.77 14.99 -9.58
N LEU A 119 10.11 14.49 -8.53
CA LEU A 119 9.80 15.30 -7.35
C LEU A 119 11.07 15.80 -6.64
N GLN A 120 12.12 14.97 -6.54
CA GLN A 120 13.41 15.41 -6.00
C GLN A 120 14.13 16.44 -6.88
N ALA A 121 13.84 16.48 -8.18
CA ALA A 121 14.43 17.44 -9.12
C ALA A 121 13.72 18.81 -9.11
N LEU A 122 12.45 18.86 -8.67
CA LEU A 122 11.64 20.08 -8.56
C LEU A 122 11.81 20.80 -7.21
N ASP A 123 12.31 20.11 -6.18
CA ASP A 123 12.67 20.68 -4.86
C ASP A 123 14.11 21.25 -4.85
N ARG A 124 14.68 21.60 -6.01
CA ARG A 124 15.99 22.27 -6.16
C ARG A 124 15.88 23.63 -6.82
#